data_AF-A0A6A4WIE9-F1
#
_entry.id   AF-A0A6A4WIE9-F1
#
_cell.length_a   1.000
_cell.length_b   1.000
_cell.length_c   1.000
_cell.angle_alpha   90.00
_cell.angle_beta   90.00
_cell.angle_gamma   90.00
#
_symmetry.space_group_name_H-M   'P 1'
#
loop_
_entity.id
_entity.type
_entity.pdbx_description
1 polymer ?
#
loop_
_entity_poly.entity_id
_entity_poly.type
_entity_poly.pdbx_seq_one_letter_code
_entity_poly.pdbx_strand_id
1 'polypeptide(L)'
;MAAARTLLVALLPCLGLGLETARFPLLMPKVVPPKPETYFCTSVRLLDDKDQYILSFEPNATQNTAHHMLLYGCEQPGTDDAVWSCGDMAISDPSKKSGPICRGTSQIIYAWAKNAPKLVLPDGVAFHVGKSTKLKYLTLQVHYADVSPFKDGKNKDDSGVFLTYTETP
;
A
#
# COMPACT_ATOMS: atom_id res chain seq x y z
N MET A 1 -62.03 -20.34 -31.91
CA MET A 1 -61.32 -20.69 -30.66
C MET A 1 -59.84 -20.49 -30.91
N ALA A 2 -59.28 -19.36 -30.46
CA ALA A 2 -57.86 -19.04 -30.65
C ALA A 2 -57.10 -19.39 -29.36
N ALA A 3 -56.14 -20.31 -29.46
CA ALA A 3 -55.29 -20.69 -28.34
C ALA A 3 -54.20 -19.63 -28.13
N ALA A 4 -54.28 -18.90 -27.02
CA ALA A 4 -53.24 -17.98 -26.59
C ALA A 4 -52.02 -18.78 -26.12
N ARG A 5 -50.91 -18.66 -26.85
CA ARG A 5 -49.60 -19.20 -26.44
C ARG A 5 -48.96 -18.22 -25.47
N THR A 6 -48.99 -18.55 -24.18
CA THR A 6 -48.28 -17.80 -23.14
C THR A 6 -46.78 -17.99 -23.34
N LEU A 7 -46.08 -16.93 -23.74
CA LEU A 7 -44.62 -16.91 -23.83
C LEU A 7 -44.05 -16.81 -22.41
N LEU A 8 -43.41 -17.87 -21.93
CA LEU A 8 -42.70 -17.86 -20.66
C LEU A 8 -41.35 -17.17 -20.87
N VAL A 9 -41.25 -15.89 -20.52
CA VAL A 9 -39.97 -15.16 -20.51
C VAL A 9 -39.21 -15.60 -19.26
N ALA A 10 -38.24 -16.50 -19.42
CA ALA A 10 -37.30 -16.83 -18.36
C ALA A 10 -36.42 -15.61 -18.09
N LEU A 11 -36.67 -14.90 -16.99
CA LEU A 11 -35.75 -13.93 -16.44
C LEU A 11 -34.51 -14.71 -15.95
N LEU A 12 -33.47 -14.79 -16.79
CA LEU A 12 -32.15 -15.18 -16.31
C LEU A 12 -31.76 -14.17 -15.22
N PRO A 13 -31.49 -14.60 -13.97
CA PRO A 13 -30.92 -13.71 -12.99
C PRO A 13 -29.55 -13.29 -13.54
N CYS A 14 -29.39 -12.00 -13.79
CA CYS A 14 -28.07 -11.43 -13.98
C CYS A 14 -27.36 -11.55 -12.63
N LEU A 15 -26.68 -12.68 -12.39
CA LEU A 15 -25.70 -12.81 -11.31
C LEU A 15 -24.65 -11.75 -11.62
N GLY A 16 -24.76 -10.60 -10.97
CA GLY A 16 -23.75 -9.55 -11.08
C GLY A 16 -22.41 -10.15 -10.66
N LEU A 17 -21.54 -10.38 -11.64
CA LEU A 17 -20.13 -10.71 -11.41
C LEU A 17 -19.47 -9.45 -10.88
N GLY A 18 -19.65 -9.18 -9.59
CA GLY A 18 -18.86 -8.17 -8.90
C GLY A 18 -17.39 -8.57 -8.99
N LEU A 19 -16.52 -7.59 -9.22
CA LEU A 19 -15.08 -7.80 -9.15
C LEU A 19 -14.72 -8.25 -7.73
N GLU A 20 -14.17 -9.46 -7.59
CA GLU A 20 -13.66 -9.95 -6.32
C GLU A 20 -12.46 -9.11 -5.90
N THR A 21 -12.54 -8.50 -4.71
CA THR A 21 -11.50 -7.62 -4.19
C THR A 21 -11.09 -8.04 -2.78
N ALA A 22 -9.82 -7.81 -2.46
CA ALA A 22 -9.25 -8.05 -1.14
C ALA A 22 -8.61 -6.78 -0.60
N ARG A 23 -8.53 -6.68 0.73
CA ARG A 23 -7.93 -5.55 1.44
C ARG A 23 -6.67 -6.00 2.17
N PHE A 24 -5.57 -5.27 2.00
CA PHE A 24 -4.29 -5.56 2.65
C PHE A 24 -3.77 -4.35 3.45
N PRO A 25 -3.44 -4.50 4.74
CA PRO A 25 -2.82 -3.45 5.55
C PRO A 25 -1.30 -3.42 5.37
N LEU A 26 -0.77 -2.42 4.66
CA LEU A 26 0.67 -2.14 4.65
C LEU A 26 0.96 -0.99 5.60
N LEU A 27 1.25 -1.34 6.85
CA LEU A 27 1.41 -0.41 7.97
C LEU A 27 2.80 -0.51 8.57
N MET A 28 3.29 0.59 9.14
CA MET A 28 4.52 0.55 9.95
C MET A 28 4.33 -0.37 11.17
N PRO A 29 5.33 -1.20 11.51
CA PRO A 29 5.19 -2.16 12.60
C PRO A 29 5.45 -1.52 13.98
N LYS A 30 4.59 -0.59 14.39
CA LYS A 30 4.64 0.07 15.72
C LYS A 30 6.00 0.72 16.01
N VAL A 31 6.48 1.51 15.06
CA VAL A 31 7.80 2.16 15.11
C VAL A 31 7.81 3.36 16.06
N VAL A 32 9.01 3.73 16.52
CA VAL A 32 9.25 4.96 17.29
C VAL A 32 10.33 5.76 16.57
N PRO A 33 9.97 6.83 15.83
CA PRO A 33 10.93 7.72 15.20
C PRO A 33 11.76 8.47 16.25
N PRO A 34 13.10 8.41 16.21
CA PRO A 34 13.95 8.94 17.28
C PRO A 34 14.15 10.46 17.22
N LYS A 35 13.96 11.07 16.04
CA LYS A 35 14.19 12.51 15.81
C LYS A 35 13.32 13.04 14.66
N PRO A 36 13.07 14.35 14.59
CA PRO A 36 12.49 15.00 13.43
C PRO A 36 13.21 14.63 12.12
N GLU A 37 12.50 14.72 11.00
CA GLU A 37 13.01 14.39 9.66
C GLU A 37 13.49 12.93 9.52
N THR A 38 12.85 12.02 10.24
CA THR A 38 13.12 10.58 10.12
C THR A 38 12.29 9.99 8.98
N TYR A 39 12.94 9.18 8.13
CA TYR A 39 12.28 8.43 7.06
C TYR A 39 12.45 6.95 7.31
N PHE A 40 11.36 6.25 7.58
CA PHE A 40 11.38 4.79 7.73
C PHE A 40 10.73 4.11 6.53
N CYS A 41 11.30 2.95 6.20
CA CYS A 41 10.83 2.07 5.15
C CYS A 41 10.45 0.72 5.75
N THR A 42 9.39 0.13 5.23
CA THR A 42 9.01 -1.27 5.48
C THR A 42 8.51 -1.88 4.18
N SER A 43 8.61 -3.20 4.04
CA SER A 43 8.26 -3.89 2.80
C SER A 43 7.48 -5.15 3.04
N VAL A 44 6.61 -5.48 2.08
CA VAL A 44 5.92 -6.76 2.00
C VAL A 44 6.22 -7.43 0.67
N ARG A 45 6.40 -8.75 0.71
CA ARG A 45 6.54 -9.59 -0.48
C ARG A 45 5.18 -9.93 -1.06
N LEU A 46 5.03 -9.80 -2.37
CA LEU A 46 3.83 -10.22 -3.09
C LEU A 46 3.85 -11.74 -3.31
N LEU A 47 2.69 -12.31 -3.65
CA LEU A 47 2.59 -13.73 -4.00
C LEU A 47 3.29 -13.97 -5.35
N ASP A 48 4.22 -14.92 -5.40
CA ASP A 48 5.05 -15.16 -6.60
C ASP A 48 4.26 -15.74 -7.78
N ASP A 49 3.18 -16.43 -7.49
CA ASP A 49 2.37 -17.20 -8.44
C ASP A 49 1.14 -16.44 -8.94
N LYS A 50 0.94 -15.20 -8.49
CA LYS A 50 -0.23 -14.38 -8.81
C LYS A 50 0.12 -12.97 -9.28
N ASP A 51 -0.66 -12.50 -10.23
CA ASP A 51 -0.72 -11.08 -10.58
C ASP A 51 -1.76 -10.39 -9.70
N GLN A 52 -1.46 -9.16 -9.29
CA GLN A 52 -2.31 -8.36 -8.43
C GLN A 52 -2.45 -6.96 -9.00
N TYR A 53 -3.66 -6.41 -8.92
CA TYR A 53 -4.05 -5.14 -9.50
C TYR A 53 -4.56 -4.24 -8.37
N ILE A 54 -3.77 -3.24 -7.98
CA ILE A 54 -4.11 -2.33 -6.88
C ILE A 54 -5.07 -1.25 -7.39
N LEU A 55 -6.26 -1.19 -6.79
CA LEU A 55 -7.40 -0.37 -7.22
C LEU A 55 -7.58 0.90 -6.37
N SER A 56 -7.24 0.84 -5.08
CA SER A 56 -7.39 1.99 -4.19
C SER A 56 -6.41 1.99 -3.03
N PHE A 57 -6.16 3.19 -2.52
CA PHE A 57 -5.23 3.49 -1.43
C PHE A 57 -5.96 4.28 -0.36
N GLU A 58 -6.14 3.68 0.82
CA GLU A 58 -6.75 4.32 1.98
C GLU A 58 -5.65 4.61 3.02
N PRO A 59 -5.31 5.88 3.28
CA PRO A 59 -4.24 6.22 4.22
C PRO A 59 -4.66 5.93 5.67
N ASN A 60 -3.80 5.23 6.41
CA ASN A 60 -3.82 5.18 7.86
C ASN A 60 -2.85 6.22 8.40
N ALA A 61 -3.36 7.37 8.86
CA ALA A 61 -2.56 8.41 9.50
C ALA A 61 -2.99 8.59 10.96
N THR A 62 -3.31 7.48 11.64
CA THR A 62 -3.70 7.45 13.03
C THR A 62 -2.57 8.06 13.86
N GLN A 63 -2.82 9.19 14.54
CA GLN A 63 -1.89 10.05 15.30
C GLN A 63 -1.36 11.30 14.59
N ASN A 64 -1.66 11.56 13.31
CA ASN A 64 -1.18 12.75 12.57
C ASN A 64 0.36 12.94 12.59
N THR A 65 1.08 11.86 12.86
CA THR A 65 2.54 11.72 13.00
C THR A 65 3.23 11.66 11.65
N ALA A 66 2.64 10.97 10.67
CA ALA A 66 3.10 10.96 9.29
C ALA A 66 2.90 12.34 8.64
N HIS A 67 4.00 12.90 8.10
CA HIS A 67 3.96 14.12 7.32
C HIS A 67 3.58 13.84 5.85
N HIS A 68 4.18 12.80 5.26
CA HIS A 68 3.78 12.23 3.98
C HIS A 68 4.16 10.75 3.91
N MET A 69 3.54 10.03 2.97
CA MET A 69 3.83 8.62 2.72
C MET A 69 4.00 8.37 1.24
N LEU A 70 4.97 7.54 0.87
CA LEU A 70 5.21 7.11 -0.50
C LEU A 70 5.19 5.59 -0.55
N LEU A 71 4.59 5.03 -1.59
CA LEU A 71 4.54 3.60 -1.81
C LEU A 71 5.17 3.26 -3.14
N TYR A 72 6.05 2.27 -3.12
CA TYR A 72 6.81 1.83 -4.26
C TYR A 72 6.53 0.35 -4.54
N GLY A 73 6.39 -0.01 -5.81
CA GLY A 73 6.68 -1.36 -6.26
C GLY A 73 8.20 -1.52 -6.40
N CYS A 74 8.76 -2.56 -5.79
CA CYS A 74 10.19 -2.86 -5.83
C CYS A 74 10.44 -4.26 -6.38
N GLU A 75 11.58 -4.44 -7.06
CA GLU A 75 12.12 -5.76 -7.38
C GLU A 75 12.65 -6.47 -6.14
N GLN A 76 13.38 -5.74 -5.29
CA GLN A 76 13.80 -6.18 -3.96
C GLN A 76 13.73 -4.99 -2.98
N PRO A 77 13.47 -5.25 -1.69
CA PRO A 77 13.56 -4.19 -0.67
C PRO A 77 15.00 -3.69 -0.55
N GLY A 78 15.17 -2.47 -0.02
CA GLY A 78 16.48 -1.87 0.21
C GLY A 78 17.38 -2.66 1.15
N THR A 79 16.78 -3.25 2.17
CA THR A 79 17.44 -4.09 3.18
C THR A 79 16.57 -5.32 3.46
N ASP A 80 17.12 -6.30 4.17
CA ASP A 80 16.36 -7.48 4.62
C ASP A 80 15.75 -7.26 6.03
N ASP A 81 15.93 -6.07 6.61
CA ASP A 81 15.38 -5.71 7.91
C ASP A 81 13.88 -5.34 7.75
N ALA A 82 13.06 -5.67 8.75
CA ALA A 82 11.62 -5.37 8.73
C ALA A 82 11.32 -3.86 8.63
N VAL A 83 12.19 -3.05 9.22
CA VAL A 83 12.17 -1.58 9.13
C VAL A 83 13.60 -1.08 9.00
N TRP A 84 13.82 -0.15 8.08
CA TRP A 84 15.12 0.51 7.90
C TRP A 84 14.97 2.00 7.65
N SER A 85 16.08 2.73 7.76
CA SER A 85 16.13 4.16 7.41
C SER A 85 16.25 4.31 5.90
N CYS A 86 15.29 4.98 5.27
CA CYS A 86 15.24 5.10 3.81
C CYS A 86 16.30 6.07 3.26
N GLY A 87 17.36 5.54 2.64
CA GLY A 87 18.28 6.23 1.74
C GLY A 87 19.04 7.43 2.33
N ASP A 88 19.67 8.20 1.43
CA ASP A 88 20.54 9.34 1.75
C ASP A 88 19.80 10.60 2.26
N MET A 89 18.46 10.61 2.14
CA MET A 89 17.58 11.69 2.61
C MET A 89 17.26 11.58 4.11
N ALA A 90 17.41 10.40 4.69
CA ALA A 90 17.16 10.18 6.11
C ALA A 90 18.37 10.64 6.93
N ILE A 91 18.13 11.43 7.98
CA ILE A 91 19.18 11.62 8.97
C ILE A 91 19.44 10.24 9.62
N SER A 92 20.64 9.70 9.43
CA SER A 92 21.01 8.36 9.89
C SER A 92 20.55 8.12 11.33
N ASP A 93 19.68 7.13 11.51
CA ASP A 93 19.26 6.62 12.81
C ASP A 93 20.30 5.55 13.22
N PRO A 94 21.10 5.76 14.28
CA PRO A 94 22.10 4.78 14.69
C PRO A 94 21.49 3.43 15.14
N SER A 95 20.18 3.38 15.40
CA SER A 95 19.46 2.16 15.77
C SER A 95 18.97 1.32 14.58
N LYS A 96 19.04 1.83 13.35
CA LYS A 96 18.56 1.13 12.14
C LYS A 96 19.58 1.19 11.03
N LYS A 97 19.67 0.12 10.23
CA LYS A 97 20.47 0.17 9.01
C LYS A 97 19.89 1.22 8.07
N SER A 98 20.77 1.93 7.40
CA SER A 98 20.40 2.77 6.26
C SER A 98 20.51 1.96 4.97
N GLY A 99 19.56 2.13 4.07
CA GLY A 99 19.57 1.49 2.76
C GLY A 99 18.58 2.16 1.83
N PRO A 100 18.70 1.98 0.50
CA PRO A 100 17.78 2.60 -0.46
C PRO A 100 16.34 2.13 -0.24
N ILE A 101 15.37 2.69 -0.96
CA ILE A 101 13.97 2.21 -0.88
C ILE A 101 13.83 0.82 -1.50
N CYS A 102 14.45 0.62 -2.67
CA CYS A 102 14.49 -0.65 -3.38
C CYS A 102 15.93 -0.97 -3.80
N ARG A 103 16.24 -2.25 -4.01
CA ARG A 103 17.38 -2.69 -4.83
C ARG A 103 16.85 -3.14 -6.20
N GLY A 104 17.49 -2.69 -7.28
CA GLY A 104 17.06 -2.99 -8.64
C GLY A 104 15.90 -2.12 -9.12
N THR A 105 14.97 -2.71 -9.87
CA THR A 105 13.84 -1.99 -10.48
C THR A 105 12.91 -1.41 -9.40
N SER A 106 12.46 -0.18 -9.58
CA SER A 106 11.48 0.47 -8.70
C SER A 106 10.50 1.32 -9.48
N GLN A 107 9.27 1.44 -8.97
CA GLN A 107 8.24 2.31 -9.49
C GLN A 107 7.45 2.91 -8.34
N ILE A 108 7.27 4.24 -8.34
CA ILE A 108 6.33 4.88 -7.41
C ILE A 108 4.89 4.54 -7.84
N ILE A 109 4.09 4.02 -6.91
CA ILE A 109 2.70 3.61 -7.17
C ILE A 109 1.68 4.48 -6.43
N TYR A 110 2.08 5.13 -5.34
CA TYR A 110 1.20 6.05 -4.63
C TYR A 110 2.00 7.06 -3.81
N ALA A 111 1.45 8.27 -3.69
CA ALA A 111 1.97 9.33 -2.84
C ALA A 111 0.79 9.95 -2.07
N TRP A 112 0.99 10.13 -0.77
CA TRP A 112 0.02 10.76 0.11
C TRP A 112 0.62 11.97 0.81
N ALA A 113 -0.11 13.08 0.77
CA ALA A 113 0.17 14.27 1.57
C ALA A 113 -0.81 14.38 2.74
N LYS A 114 -0.38 15.01 3.83
CA LYS A 114 -1.17 15.14 5.06
C LYS A 114 -2.61 15.59 4.80
N ASN A 115 -3.56 14.86 5.39
CA ASN A 115 -5.01 15.07 5.28
C ASN A 115 -5.62 14.81 3.89
N ALA A 116 -4.88 14.24 2.93
CA ALA A 116 -5.48 13.82 1.68
C ALA A 116 -6.44 12.63 1.91
N PRO A 117 -7.60 12.60 1.22
CA PRO A 117 -8.56 11.52 1.33
C PRO A 117 -8.04 10.22 0.69
N LYS A 118 -8.80 9.13 0.84
CA LYS A 118 -8.55 7.89 0.09
C LYS A 118 -8.51 8.17 -1.42
N LEU A 119 -7.59 7.52 -2.11
CA LEU A 119 -7.52 7.53 -3.57
C LEU A 119 -8.15 6.25 -4.11
N VAL A 120 -9.22 6.39 -4.89
CA VAL A 120 -9.79 5.31 -5.69
C VAL A 120 -9.43 5.60 -7.14
N LEU A 121 -8.80 4.64 -7.81
CA LEU A 121 -8.48 4.78 -9.22
C LEU A 121 -9.77 4.72 -10.06
N PRO A 122 -9.80 5.37 -11.24
CA PRO A 122 -10.94 5.26 -12.15
C PRO A 122 -11.23 3.81 -12.53
N ASP A 123 -12.47 3.54 -12.93
CA ASP A 123 -12.88 2.20 -13.38
C ASP A 123 -11.97 1.71 -14.53
N GLY A 124 -11.55 0.44 -14.44
CA GLY A 124 -10.63 -0.17 -15.41
C GLY A 124 -9.17 0.26 -15.26
N VAL A 125 -8.81 1.00 -14.20
CA VAL A 125 -7.42 1.42 -13.93
C VAL A 125 -6.92 0.78 -12.64
N ALA A 126 -5.76 0.15 -12.72
CA ALA A 126 -5.08 -0.45 -11.58
C ALA A 126 -3.55 -0.42 -11.74
N PHE A 127 -2.82 -0.48 -10.64
CA PHE A 127 -1.39 -0.78 -10.69
C PHE A 127 -1.17 -2.29 -10.71
N HIS A 128 -0.58 -2.78 -11.79
CA HIS A 128 -0.24 -4.19 -11.96
C HIS A 128 1.11 -4.51 -11.29
N VAL A 129 1.10 -5.45 -10.35
CA VAL A 129 2.26 -5.94 -9.61
C VAL A 129 2.21 -7.46 -9.50
N GLY A 130 3.30 -8.10 -9.06
CA GLY A 130 3.33 -9.55 -8.82
C GLY A 130 3.96 -10.35 -9.96
N LYS A 131 3.44 -11.56 -10.22
CA LYS A 131 4.04 -12.63 -11.03
C LYS A 131 4.64 -12.19 -12.37
N SER A 132 3.89 -11.51 -13.21
CA SER A 132 4.33 -11.16 -14.58
C SER A 132 5.16 -9.87 -14.63
N THR A 133 5.37 -9.22 -13.48
CA THR A 133 6.10 -7.95 -13.37
C THR A 133 7.46 -8.14 -12.68
N LYS A 134 8.35 -7.15 -12.79
CA LYS A 134 9.55 -7.09 -11.94
C LYS A 134 9.27 -6.63 -10.51
N LEU A 135 8.05 -6.15 -10.23
CA LEU A 135 7.67 -5.58 -8.94
C LEU A 135 7.18 -6.74 -8.05
N LYS A 136 8.10 -7.28 -7.24
CA LYS A 136 7.86 -8.43 -6.35
C LYS A 136 7.56 -8.04 -4.91
N TYR A 137 7.77 -6.78 -4.58
CA TYR A 137 7.58 -6.23 -3.25
C TYR A 137 6.84 -4.90 -3.33
N LEU A 138 6.12 -4.57 -2.27
CA LEU A 138 5.60 -3.23 -2.02
C LEU A 138 6.36 -2.64 -0.84
N THR A 139 7.05 -1.52 -1.04
CA THR A 139 7.80 -0.81 0.01
C THR A 139 7.14 0.52 0.33
N LEU A 140 6.70 0.65 1.57
CA LEU A 140 6.14 1.86 2.13
C LEU A 140 7.26 2.69 2.77
N GLN A 141 7.37 3.95 2.39
CA GLN A 141 8.13 4.98 3.07
C GLN A 141 7.19 5.91 3.84
N VAL A 142 7.52 6.19 5.10
CA VAL A 142 6.83 7.19 5.92
C VAL A 142 7.84 8.23 6.39
N HIS A 143 7.51 9.50 6.17
CA HIS A 143 8.27 10.63 6.68
C HIS A 143 7.65 11.16 7.97
N TYR A 144 8.45 11.20 9.04
CA TYR A 144 8.11 11.77 10.35
C TYR A 144 8.83 13.11 10.54
N ALA A 145 8.15 14.21 10.20
CA ALA A 145 8.69 15.56 10.37
C ALA A 145 8.66 16.01 11.84
N ASP A 146 7.67 15.59 12.63
CA ASP A 146 7.59 15.86 14.07
C ASP A 146 7.55 14.55 14.87
N VAL A 147 8.33 14.50 15.95
CA VAL A 147 8.40 13.37 16.87
C VAL A 147 7.96 13.73 18.29
N SER A 148 7.40 14.93 18.48
CA SER A 148 6.80 15.33 19.76
C SER A 148 5.83 14.30 20.33
N PRO A 149 5.03 13.56 19.54
CA PRO A 149 4.15 12.52 20.06
C PRO A 149 4.90 11.34 20.69
N PHE A 150 6.17 11.09 20.34
CA PHE A 150 6.92 9.91 20.79
C PHE A 150 7.83 10.17 21.99
N LYS A 151 7.92 11.42 22.48
CA LYS A 151 8.88 11.83 23.53
C LYS A 151 8.74 11.10 24.86
N ASP A 152 7.54 10.63 25.18
CA ASP A 152 7.26 9.91 26.44
C ASP A 152 7.52 8.39 26.33
N GLY A 153 7.90 7.89 25.15
CA GLY A 153 8.15 6.48 24.87
C GLY A 153 6.92 5.58 24.90
N LYS A 154 5.71 6.14 25.09
CA LYS A 154 4.46 5.37 25.18
C LYS A 154 3.79 5.21 23.83
N ASN A 155 3.91 6.23 22.98
CA ASN A 155 3.33 6.20 21.65
C ASN A 155 4.20 5.41 20.68
N LYS A 156 3.55 4.65 19.81
CA LYS A 156 4.15 3.90 18.70
C LYS A 156 3.29 4.12 17.47
N ASP A 157 3.93 4.20 16.32
CA ASP A 157 3.28 4.54 15.07
C ASP A 157 3.01 3.32 14.19
N ASP A 158 1.80 3.27 13.63
CA ASP A 158 1.39 2.32 12.59
C ASP A 158 0.88 3.01 11.33
N SER A 159 1.35 4.23 11.06
CA SER A 159 0.98 4.95 9.85
C SER A 159 1.32 4.12 8.62
N GLY A 160 0.48 4.20 7.60
CA GLY A 160 0.64 3.44 6.37
C GLY A 160 -0.58 3.51 5.47
N VAL A 161 -0.81 2.47 4.68
CA VAL A 161 -1.86 2.46 3.66
C VAL A 161 -2.57 1.11 3.66
N PHE A 162 -3.89 1.14 3.69
CA PHE A 162 -4.71 -0.01 3.33
C PHE A 162 -4.91 -0.03 1.81
N LEU A 163 -4.53 -1.13 1.19
CA LEU A 163 -4.63 -1.35 -0.24
C LEU A 163 -5.86 -2.20 -0.52
N THR A 164 -6.64 -1.79 -1.52
CA THR A 164 -7.63 -2.69 -2.14
C THR A 164 -7.07 -3.17 -3.45
N TYR A 165 -7.09 -4.48 -3.67
CA TYR A 165 -6.59 -5.09 -4.90
C TYR A 165 -7.50 -6.22 -5.38
N THR A 166 -7.31 -6.63 -6.63
CA THR A 166 -7.91 -7.83 -7.21
C THR A 166 -6.83 -8.68 -7.86
N GLU A 167 -7.11 -9.97 -8.07
CA GLU A 167 -6.29 -10.88 -8.89
C GLU A 167 -6.83 -10.99 -10.32
N THR A 168 -7.96 -10.35 -10.61
CA THR A 168 -8.60 -10.34 -11.93
C THR A 168 -8.11 -9.15 -12.77
N PRO A 169 -7.61 -9.38 -14.00
CA PRO A 169 -7.17 -8.30 -14.90
C PRO A 169 -8.27 -7.34 -15.35
#